data_AF-A0A670KIF5-F1
#
_entry.id   AF-A0A670KIF5-F1
#
_cell.length_a   1.000
_cell.length_b   1.000
_cell.length_c   1.000
_cell.angle_alpha   90.00
_cell.angle_beta   90.00
_cell.angle_gamma   90.00
#
_symmetry.space_group_name_H-M   'P 1'
#
loop_
_entity.id
_entity.type
_entity.pdbx_description
1 polymer ?
#
loop_
_entity_poly.entity_id
_entity_poly.type
_entity_poly.pdbx_seq_one_letter_code
_entity_poly.pdbx_strand_id
1 'polypeptide(L)' 'MKIKRQKHAKKNVGFYKHNFGFREPFQVLLDGTFCQAALRNKIQIREQLPGYLAGATQLCTTR' A
#
# COMPACT_ATOMS: atom_id res chain seq x y z
N MET A 1 -4.62 13.55 13.42
CA MET A 1 -4.56 12.05 13.40
C MET A 1 -3.98 11.46 12.09
N LYS A 2 -4.09 12.10 10.92
CA LYS A 2 -3.48 11.63 9.64
C LYS A 2 -1.94 11.53 9.64
N ILE A 3 -1.23 12.52 10.20
CA ILE A 3 0.25 12.55 10.24
C ILE A 3 0.82 11.40 11.09
N LYS A 4 0.17 11.08 12.22
CA LYS A 4 0.56 9.94 13.07
C LYS A 4 0.47 8.61 12.31
N ARG A 5 -0.57 8.44 11.48
CA ARG A 5 -0.76 7.23 10.66
C ARG A 5 0.34 7.06 9.62
N GLN A 6 0.67 8.11 8.86
CA GLN A 6 1.76 8.07 7.88
C GLN A 6 3.12 7.81 8.55
N LYS A 7 3.40 8.43 9.70
CA LYS A 7 4.63 8.18 10.47
C LYS A 7 4.74 6.70 10.88
N HIS A 8 3.63 6.11 11.32
CA HIS A 8 3.60 4.70 11.70
C HIS A 8 3.77 3.77 10.49
N ALA A 9 3.06 4.03 9.39
CA ALA A 9 3.21 3.28 8.15
C ALA A 9 4.66 3.30 7.64
N LYS A 10 5.31 4.47 7.62
CA LYS A 10 6.72 4.60 7.22
C LYS A 10 7.66 3.79 8.12
N LYS A 11 7.44 3.78 9.44
CA LYS A 11 8.21 2.97 10.38
C LYS A 11 8.04 1.47 10.09
N ASN A 12 6.82 1.02 9.87
CA ASN A 12 6.53 -0.39 9.60
C ASN A 12 7.10 -0.84 8.25
N VAL A 13 6.94 -0.03 7.20
CA VAL A 13 7.55 -0.31 5.89
C VAL A 13 9.08 -0.38 6.01
N GLY A 14 9.71 0.54 6.75
CA GLY A 14 11.14 0.50 7.01
C GLY A 14 11.59 -0.79 7.72
N PHE A 15 10.83 -1.24 8.73
CA PHE A 15 11.08 -2.52 9.39
C PHE A 15 11.05 -3.69 8.40
N TYR A 16 10.07 -3.75 7.49
CA TYR A 16 10.00 -4.82 6.48
C TYR A 16 11.11 -4.72 5.42
N LYS A 17 11.51 -3.51 5.02
CA LYS A 17 12.66 -3.31 4.11
C LYS A 17 13.95 -3.86 4.70
N HIS A 18 14.26 -3.47 5.94
CA HIS A 18 15.55 -3.78 6.56
C HIS A 18 15.64 -5.24 7.04
N ASN A 19 14.56 -5.79 7.59
CA ASN A 19 14.61 -7.12 8.21
C ASN A 19 14.15 -8.25 7.28
N PHE A 20 13.29 -7.96 6.30
CA PHE A 20 12.69 -8.98 5.42
C PHE A 20 13.04 -8.77 3.94
N GLY A 21 13.91 -7.80 3.63
CA GLY A 21 14.39 -7.58 2.27
C GLY A 21 13.30 -7.10 1.30
N PHE A 22 12.26 -6.44 1.79
CA PHE A 22 11.24 -5.83 0.91
C PHE A 22 11.88 -4.76 0.02
N ARG A 23 11.63 -4.84 -1.28
CA ARG A 23 12.16 -3.93 -2.30
C ARG A 23 11.04 -3.24 -3.05
N GLU A 24 11.34 -2.05 -3.53
CA GLU A 24 10.45 -1.34 -4.43
C GLU A 24 10.67 -1.83 -5.87
N PRO A 25 9.61 -1.91 -6.70
CA PRO A 25 8.22 -1.59 -6.37
C PRO A 25 7.57 -2.67 -5.47
N PHE A 26 6.87 -2.24 -4.41
CA PHE A 26 6.17 -3.15 -3.52
C PHE A 26 5.04 -3.85 -4.25
N GLN A 27 5.06 -5.18 -4.26
CA GLN A 27 3.97 -5.97 -4.80
C GLN A 27 2.82 -6.00 -3.79
N VAL A 28 1.71 -5.35 -4.14
CA VAL A 28 0.51 -5.29 -3.31
C VAL A 28 -0.53 -6.19 -3.96
N LEU A 29 -0.81 -7.32 -3.31
CA LEU A 29 -1.89 -8.21 -3.71
C LEU A 29 -3.22 -7.61 -3.25
N LEU A 30 -4.16 -7.48 -4.18
CA LEU A 30 -5.51 -6.97 -3.94
C LEU A 30 -6.53 -8.08 -4.15
N ASP A 31 -7.52 -8.13 -3.26
CA ASP A 31 -8.68 -8.99 -3.38
C ASP A 31 -9.88 -8.24 -3.99
N GLY A 32 -10.86 -9.01 -4.48
CA GLY A 32 -12.07 -8.45 -5.09
C GLY A 32 -12.91 -7.61 -4.13
N THR A 33 -12.94 -7.96 -2.84
CA THR A 33 -13.71 -7.22 -1.83
C THR A 33 -13.11 -5.84 -1.58
N PHE A 34 -11.78 -5.74 -1.48
CA PHE A 34 -11.09 -4.46 -1.39
C PHE A 34 -11.30 -3.58 -2.64
N CYS A 35 -11.15 -4.15 -3.84
CA CYS A 35 -11.38 -3.42 -5.09
C CYS A 35 -12.83 -2.90 -5.18
N GLN A 36 -13.82 -3.72 -4.83
CA GLN A 36 -15.23 -3.32 -4.82
C GLN A 36 -15.51 -2.19 -3.82
N ALA A 37 -14.91 -2.25 -2.62
CA ALA A 37 -15.03 -1.20 -1.62
C ALA A 37 -14.37 0.10 -2.08
N ALA A 38 -13.20 0.04 -2.72
CA ALA A 38 -12.54 1.21 -3.26
C ALA A 38 -13.36 1.88 -4.36
N LEU A 39 -13.96 1.10 -5.26
CA LEU A 39 -14.85 1.61 -6.31
C LEU A 39 -16.07 2.33 -5.72
N ARG A 40 -16.74 1.74 -4.72
CA ARG A 40 -17.91 2.36 -4.05
C ARG A 40 -17.56 3.68 -3.39
N ASN A 41 -16.37 3.78 -2.80
CA ASN A 41 -15.90 4.99 -2.13
C ASN A 41 -15.15 5.96 -3.07
N LYS A 42 -15.10 5.68 -4.38
CA LYS A 42 -14.38 6.48 -5.39
C LYS A 42 -12.91 6.70 -5.04
N ILE A 43 -12.27 5.68 -4.45
CA ILE A 43 -10.86 5.71 -4.05
C ILE A 43 -10.00 5.19 -5.20
N GLN A 44 -9.15 6.06 -5.73
CA GLN A 44 -8.16 5.67 -6.74
C GLN A 44 -6.97 4.96 -6.09
N ILE A 45 -7.06 3.64 -5.96
CA ILE A 45 -6.07 2.79 -5.27
C ILE A 45 -4.65 3.01 -5.82
N ARG A 46 -4.51 3.10 -7.14
CA ARG A 46 -3.22 3.22 -7.85
C ARG A 46 -2.43 4.48 -7.46
N GLU A 47 -3.12 5.57 -7.15
CA GLU A 47 -2.50 6.83 -6.76
C GLU A 47 -2.28 6.92 -5.24
N GLN A 48 -3.22 6.36 -4.46
CA GLN A 48 -3.21 6.47 -3.01
C GLN A 48 -2.19 5.54 -2.34
N LEU A 49 -1.97 4.32 -2.88
CA LEU A 49 -1.06 3.34 -2.28
C LEU A 49 0.40 3.78 -2.27
N PRO A 50 0.99 4.29 -3.38
CA PRO A 50 2.37 4.80 -3.36
C PRO A 50 2.58 5.90 -2.32
N GLY A 51 1.62 6.82 -2.20
CA GLY A 51 1.66 7.89 -1.21
C GLY A 51 1.55 7.40 0.23
N TYR A 52 0.78 6.33 0.47
CA TYR A 52 0.61 5.76 1.80
C TYR A 52 1.81 4.91 2.25
N LEU A 53 2.37 4.10 1.35
CA LEU A 53 3.52 3.24 1.62
C LEU A 53 4.86 3.98 1.48
N ALA A 54 4.84 5.23 1.00
CA ALA A 54 6.01 6.07 0.76
C ALA A 54 7.07 5.37 -0.10
N GLY A 55 6.63 4.72 -1.18
CA GLY A 55 7.47 4.01 -2.14
C GLY A 55 6.66 3.55 -3.36
N ALA A 56 7.33 3.15 -4.43
CA ALA A 56 6.66 2.65 -5.63
C ALA A 56 5.88 1.37 -5.33
N THR A 57 4.68 1.23 -5.89
CA THR A 57 3.83 0.04 -5.69
C THR A 57 3.38 -0.54 -7.02
N GLN A 58 3.40 -1.87 -7.11
CA GLN A 58 2.82 -2.64 -8.20
C GLN A 58 1.60 -3.38 -7.68
N LEU A 59 0.45 -3.16 -8.31
CA LEU A 59 -0.81 -3.82 -7.93
C LEU A 59 -0.93 -5.16 -8.65
N CYS A 60 -1.26 -6.20 -7.91
CA CYS A 60 -1.42 -7.56 -8.40
C CYS A 60 -2.77 -8.11 -7.94
N THR A 61 -3.37 -9.00 -8.73
CA THR A 61 -4.58 -9.76 -8.36
C THR A 61 -4.33 -11.25 -8.61
N THR A 62 -4.97 -12.12 -7.85
CA THR A 62 -5.03 -13.54 -8.21
C THR A 62 -6.03 -13.76 -9.34
N ARG A 63 -5.91 -14.89 -10.04
CA ARG A 63 -6.92 -15.35 -11.01
C ARG A 63 -8.17 -15.84 -10.31
#